data_AF-A0A973J4P1-F1
#
_entry.id   AF-A0A973J4P1-F1
#
_cell.length_a   1.000
_cell.length_b   1.000
_cell.length_c   1.000
_cell.angle_alpha   90.00
_cell.angle_beta   90.00
_cell.angle_gamma   90.00
#
_symmetry.space_group_name_H-M   'P 1'
#
loop_
_entity.id
_entity.type
_entity.pdbx_description
1 polymer ?
#
loop_
_entity_poly.entity_id
_entity_poly.type
_entity_poly.pdbx_seq_one_letter_code
_entity_poly.pdbx_strand_id
1 'polypeptide(L)'
;FGGVSLPFVRDKINGKKLSIIASEPASCPTLTKGPFAYDFGDVAKMTPLLPMHTLGHDFIPESIHAGGLRYHGMAPIVSHLVNEKLVEPRAYNQLETFEAGVLFARTEGFIPAPETNHAIAAVVDEARRAKEEGKEKIILFNYSGHGIIDLASYDNYLSGKLEPYVLPDKEIQRALKAIDKHPKCIGR
;
A
#
# COMPACT_ATOMS: atom_id res chain seq x y z
N PHE A 1 -7.97 -3.55 3.00
CA PHE A 1 -7.03 -4.62 3.39
C PHE A 1 -7.49 -5.36 4.64
N GLY A 2 -7.42 -4.78 5.84
CA GLY A 2 -7.68 -5.49 7.10
C GLY A 2 -9.05 -6.19 7.19
N GLY A 3 -10.10 -5.58 6.64
CA GLY A 3 -11.44 -6.20 6.60
C GLY A 3 -11.51 -7.54 5.86
N VAL A 4 -10.59 -7.80 4.91
CA VAL A 4 -10.52 -9.07 4.17
C VAL A 4 -9.43 -9.98 4.73
N SER A 5 -8.27 -9.43 5.10
CA SER A 5 -7.08 -10.25 5.40
C SER A 5 -7.02 -10.77 6.84
N LEU A 6 -7.60 -10.08 7.83
CA LEU A 6 -7.45 -10.46 9.25
C LEU A 6 -7.94 -11.89 9.59
N PRO A 7 -9.04 -12.42 9.01
CA PRO A 7 -9.39 -13.83 9.19
C PRO A 7 -8.29 -14.79 8.72
N PHE A 8 -7.62 -14.50 7.61
CA PHE A 8 -6.51 -15.32 7.08
C PHE A 8 -5.22 -15.14 7.87
N VAL A 9 -5.01 -13.98 8.50
CA VAL A 9 -3.92 -13.79 9.47
C VAL A 9 -4.09 -14.75 10.64
N ARG A 10 -5.30 -14.86 11.19
CA ARG A 10 -5.62 -15.84 12.24
C ARG A 10 -5.30 -17.26 11.78
N ASP A 11 -5.72 -17.64 10.58
CA ASP A 11 -5.39 -18.97 10.03
C ASP A 11 -3.87 -19.21 9.96
N LYS A 12 -3.11 -18.20 9.49
CA LYS A 12 -1.64 -18.26 9.40
C LYS A 12 -0.98 -18.46 10.76
N ILE A 13 -1.44 -17.74 11.78
CA ILE A 13 -0.99 -17.90 13.17
C ILE A 13 -1.26 -19.33 13.67
N ASN A 14 -2.36 -19.96 13.23
CA ASN A 14 -2.71 -21.34 13.56
C ASN A 14 -2.05 -22.39 12.62
N GLY A 15 -1.02 -22.00 11.87
CA GLY A 15 -0.17 -22.91 11.10
C GLY A 15 -0.57 -23.11 9.64
N LYS A 16 -1.61 -22.43 9.14
CA LYS A 16 -1.96 -22.48 7.71
C LYS A 16 -0.85 -21.84 6.88
N LYS A 17 -0.34 -22.56 5.89
CA LYS A 17 0.71 -22.08 4.99
C LYS A 17 0.10 -21.15 3.94
N LEU A 18 0.16 -19.85 4.19
CA LEU A 18 -0.27 -18.82 3.24
C LEU A 18 0.58 -17.56 3.36
N SER A 19 0.60 -16.79 2.27
CA SER A 19 1.21 -15.47 2.19
C SER A 19 0.12 -14.41 2.24
N ILE A 20 0.39 -13.29 2.91
CA ILE A 20 -0.52 -12.14 2.96
C ILE A 20 0.30 -10.94 2.56
N ILE A 21 -0.08 -10.30 1.46
CA ILE A 21 0.67 -9.20 0.86
C ILE A 21 -0.16 -7.92 1.00
N ALA A 22 0.45 -6.87 1.54
CA ALA A 22 -0.10 -5.53 1.57
C ALA A 22 0.60 -4.66 0.51
N SER A 23 -0.11 -4.32 -0.56
CA SER A 23 0.40 -3.44 -1.62
C SER A 23 0.16 -1.98 -1.31
N GLU A 24 1.14 -1.12 -1.55
CA GLU A 24 1.08 0.33 -1.38
C GLU A 24 1.80 1.06 -2.54
N PRO A 25 1.63 2.38 -2.69
CA PRO A 25 2.36 3.13 -3.72
C PRO A 25 3.82 3.39 -3.30
N ALA A 26 4.74 3.33 -4.25
CA ALA A 26 6.13 3.76 -4.04
C ALA A 26 6.28 5.26 -3.77
N SER A 27 5.25 6.06 -4.11
CA SER A 27 5.17 7.50 -3.82
C SER A 27 4.70 7.80 -2.39
N CYS A 28 4.05 6.85 -1.71
CA CYS A 28 3.67 6.92 -0.29
C CYS A 28 3.98 5.57 0.40
N PRO A 29 5.28 5.21 0.53
CA PRO A 29 5.73 3.89 0.96
C PRO A 29 5.70 3.73 2.50
N THR A 30 4.51 3.85 3.08
CA THR A 30 4.31 3.88 4.54
C THR A 30 4.78 2.60 5.24
N LEU A 31 4.38 1.42 4.76
CA LEU A 31 4.74 0.13 5.34
C LEU A 31 6.14 -0.35 4.95
N THR A 32 6.61 -0.01 3.75
CA THR A 32 7.89 -0.49 3.21
C THR A 32 9.08 0.38 3.61
N LYS A 33 8.87 1.68 3.87
CA LYS A 33 9.94 2.62 4.26
C LYS A 33 9.69 3.42 5.54
N GLY A 34 8.44 3.61 5.96
CA GLY A 34 8.13 4.33 7.18
C GLY A 34 8.65 3.58 8.43
N PRO A 35 9.14 4.27 9.47
CA PRO A 35 9.43 3.62 10.74
C PRO A 35 8.14 3.29 11.50
N PHE A 36 8.21 2.28 12.37
CA PHE A 36 7.18 2.03 13.37
C PHE A 36 7.37 2.98 14.57
N ALA A 37 6.51 3.99 14.69
CA ALA A 37 6.62 5.06 15.69
C ALA A 37 5.24 5.49 16.21
N TYR A 38 5.23 6.24 17.32
CA TYR A 38 4.03 6.94 17.75
C TYR A 38 3.80 8.18 16.90
N ASP A 39 2.60 8.32 16.35
CA ASP A 39 2.23 9.49 15.57
C ASP A 39 0.71 9.76 15.64
N PHE A 40 0.30 10.95 15.22
CA PHE A 40 -1.10 11.29 15.08
C PHE A 40 -1.72 10.57 13.89
N GLY A 41 -2.93 10.04 14.07
CA GLY A 41 -3.75 9.43 13.02
C GLY A 41 -4.37 10.48 12.09
N ASP A 42 -4.19 11.76 12.34
CA ASP A 42 -4.67 12.82 11.48
C ASP A 42 -3.71 14.01 11.48
N VAL A 43 -3.75 14.79 10.41
CA VAL A 43 -2.87 15.96 10.22
C VAL A 43 -3.22 17.12 11.17
N ALA A 44 -4.43 17.15 11.73
CA ALA A 44 -4.92 18.15 12.67
C ALA A 44 -4.58 17.83 14.13
N LYS A 45 -3.98 16.66 14.41
CA LYS A 45 -3.55 16.18 15.72
C LYS A 45 -4.72 16.02 16.71
N MET A 46 -5.88 15.61 16.21
CA MET A 46 -7.07 15.40 17.03
C MET A 46 -7.15 14.00 17.63
N THR A 47 -6.52 13.00 17.01
CA THR A 47 -6.41 11.66 17.58
C THR A 47 -5.41 11.63 18.75
N PRO A 48 -5.48 10.63 19.65
CA PRO A 48 -4.32 10.26 20.45
C PRO A 48 -3.16 9.81 19.55
N LEU A 49 -1.96 9.69 20.13
CA LEU A 49 -0.83 9.06 19.46
C LEU A 49 -1.08 7.56 19.30
N LEU A 50 -0.85 7.06 18.08
CA LEU A 50 -1.04 5.66 17.72
C LEU A 50 0.32 5.04 17.34
N PRO A 51 0.64 3.82 17.81
CA PRO A 51 1.85 3.12 17.38
C PRO A 51 1.63 2.50 15.99
N MET A 52 2.24 3.09 14.97
CA MET A 52 2.04 2.69 13.57
C MET A 52 3.28 2.94 12.69
N HIS A 53 3.32 2.28 11.54
CA HIS A 53 4.16 2.74 10.45
C HIS A 53 3.65 4.10 9.97
N THR A 54 4.55 5.08 9.84
CA THR A 54 4.22 6.45 9.46
C THR A 54 5.30 7.08 8.60
N LEU A 55 4.90 7.96 7.67
CA LEU A 55 5.79 8.89 6.98
C LEU A 55 5.89 10.25 7.71
N GLY A 56 5.21 10.40 8.85
CA GLY A 56 5.03 11.65 9.59
C GLY A 56 3.70 12.32 9.24
N HIS A 57 2.92 12.76 10.23
CA HIS A 57 1.62 13.44 10.02
C HIS A 57 1.70 14.77 9.24
N ASP A 58 2.89 15.33 9.04
CA ASP A 58 3.14 16.50 8.21
C ASP A 58 3.66 16.16 6.80
N PHE A 59 3.71 14.87 6.46
CA PHE A 59 3.99 14.39 5.11
C PHE A 59 2.94 14.94 4.14
N ILE A 60 3.41 15.47 3.01
CA ILE A 60 2.58 15.95 1.93
C ILE A 60 2.90 15.10 0.69
N PRO A 61 1.92 14.34 0.18
CA PRO A 61 2.09 13.59 -1.06
C PRO A 61 2.37 14.51 -2.25
N GLU A 62 3.19 14.07 -3.18
CA GLU A 62 3.45 14.80 -4.43
C GLU A 62 2.18 14.98 -5.27
N SER A 63 2.06 16.15 -5.90
CA SER A 63 0.90 16.51 -6.72
C SER A 63 0.75 15.66 -7.99
N ILE A 64 1.86 15.10 -8.49
CA ILE A 64 1.91 14.24 -9.68
C ILE A 64 1.41 12.82 -9.43
N HIS A 65 1.06 12.48 -8.18
CA HIS A 65 0.61 11.15 -7.80
C HIS A 65 -0.87 10.93 -8.12
N ALA A 66 -1.15 10.12 -9.14
CA ALA A 66 -2.50 9.81 -9.60
C ALA A 66 -3.09 8.51 -9.01
N GLY A 67 -2.30 7.76 -8.23
CA GLY A 67 -2.65 6.43 -7.73
C GLY A 67 -3.48 6.38 -6.44
N GLY A 68 -3.89 7.52 -5.88
CA GLY A 68 -4.61 7.54 -4.59
C GLY A 68 -3.70 7.17 -3.40
N LEU A 69 -4.21 6.50 -2.35
CA LEU A 69 -3.40 6.00 -1.22
C LEU A 69 -2.38 7.00 -0.64
N ARG A 70 -2.86 8.19 -0.30
CA ARG A 70 -2.05 9.35 0.12
C ARG A 70 -1.83 9.50 1.62
N TYR A 71 -2.39 8.59 2.41
CA TYR A 71 -2.41 8.72 3.86
C TYR A 71 -1.03 8.36 4.44
N HIS A 72 -0.53 9.20 5.36
CA HIS A 72 0.84 9.12 5.89
C HIS A 72 1.07 7.92 6.82
N GLY A 73 0.02 7.45 7.47
CA GLY A 73 0.06 6.39 8.47
C GLY A 73 -0.51 5.06 7.99
N MET A 74 -0.39 4.03 8.82
CA MET A 74 -1.06 2.75 8.59
C MET A 74 -1.76 2.30 9.87
N ALA A 75 -2.89 1.60 9.74
CA ALA A 75 -3.63 1.11 10.90
C ALA A 75 -2.69 0.34 11.88
N PRO A 76 -2.74 0.61 13.20
CA PRO A 76 -1.83 0.00 14.17
C PRO A 76 -1.78 -1.52 14.09
N ILE A 77 -2.94 -2.18 13.89
CA ILE A 77 -3.01 -3.63 13.73
C ILE A 77 -2.26 -4.12 12.49
N VAL A 78 -2.38 -3.43 11.34
CA VAL A 78 -1.65 -3.81 10.11
C VAL A 78 -0.16 -3.58 10.30
N SER A 79 0.21 -2.45 10.91
CA SER A 79 1.59 -2.12 11.24
C SER A 79 2.24 -3.18 12.13
N HIS A 80 1.53 -3.62 13.18
CA HIS A 80 2.01 -4.67 14.07
C HIS A 80 2.17 -6.01 13.33
N LEU A 81 1.22 -6.38 12.46
CA LEU A 81 1.32 -7.62 11.69
C LEU A 81 2.48 -7.63 10.69
N VAL A 82 2.89 -6.47 10.18
CA VAL A 82 4.11 -6.33 9.37
C VAL A 82 5.36 -6.52 10.24
N ASN A 83 5.43 -5.92 11.43
CA ASN A 83 6.54 -6.11 12.38
C ASN A 83 6.71 -7.59 12.79
N GLU A 84 5.59 -8.29 13.02
CA GLU A 84 5.56 -9.71 13.33
C GLU A 84 5.80 -10.62 12.10
N LYS A 85 6.07 -10.04 10.92
CA LYS A 85 6.32 -10.75 9.65
C LYS A 85 5.16 -11.68 9.22
N LEU A 86 3.96 -11.39 9.69
CA LEU A 86 2.74 -12.11 9.31
C LEU A 86 2.19 -11.57 7.98
N VAL A 87 2.40 -10.28 7.72
CA VAL A 87 2.05 -9.59 6.48
C VAL A 87 3.32 -9.06 5.80
N GLU A 88 3.43 -9.25 4.50
CA GLU A 88 4.53 -8.77 3.66
C GLU A 88 4.09 -7.47 2.96
N PRO A 89 4.73 -6.32 3.23
CA PRO A 89 4.44 -5.10 2.49
C PRO A 89 5.20 -5.05 1.17
N ARG A 90 4.57 -4.52 0.10
CA ARG A 90 5.19 -4.29 -1.20
C ARG A 90 4.77 -2.93 -1.76
N ALA A 91 5.71 -2.22 -2.34
CA ALA A 91 5.47 -0.93 -2.98
C ALA A 91 5.56 -1.05 -4.49
N TYR A 92 4.61 -0.44 -5.21
CA TYR A 92 4.56 -0.41 -6.67
C TYR A 92 4.53 1.04 -7.16
N ASN A 93 5.21 1.32 -8.27
CA ASN A 93 5.13 2.65 -8.87
C ASN A 93 3.83 2.82 -9.67
N GLN A 94 3.42 4.06 -9.92
CA GLN A 94 2.13 4.31 -10.56
C GLN A 94 2.02 3.75 -11.98
N LEU A 95 3.11 3.64 -12.75
CA LEU A 95 3.05 3.05 -14.09
C LEU A 95 2.72 1.56 -14.02
N GLU A 96 3.36 0.82 -13.12
CA GLU A 96 3.10 -0.61 -12.91
C GLU A 96 1.64 -0.86 -12.50
N THR A 97 1.09 0.00 -11.64
CA THR A 97 -0.28 -0.17 -11.16
C THR A 97 -1.29 0.15 -12.26
N PHE A 98 -1.13 1.24 -13.00
CA PHE A 98 -2.01 1.55 -14.13
C PHE A 98 -1.89 0.52 -15.27
N GLU A 99 -0.70 0.00 -15.55
CA GLU A 99 -0.53 -1.10 -16.50
C GLU A 99 -1.35 -2.32 -16.07
N ALA A 100 -1.25 -2.73 -14.81
CA ALA A 100 -2.00 -3.84 -14.25
C ALA A 100 -3.52 -3.59 -14.26
N GLY A 101 -3.95 -2.35 -13.94
CA GLY A 101 -5.36 -1.95 -13.98
C GLY A 101 -5.96 -1.99 -15.40
N VAL A 102 -5.23 -1.50 -16.39
CA VAL A 102 -5.64 -1.55 -17.80
C VAL A 102 -5.68 -2.99 -18.31
N LEU A 103 -4.71 -3.82 -17.93
CA LEU A 103 -4.72 -5.25 -18.22
C LEU A 103 -6.01 -5.89 -17.68
N PHE A 104 -6.30 -5.70 -16.39
CA PHE A 104 -7.50 -6.24 -15.74
C PHE A 104 -8.79 -5.76 -16.40
N ALA A 105 -8.88 -4.48 -16.74
CA ALA A 105 -10.07 -3.94 -17.42
C ALA A 105 -10.28 -4.56 -18.81
N ARG A 106 -9.20 -4.85 -19.54
CA ARG A 106 -9.27 -5.47 -20.87
C ARG A 106 -9.59 -6.96 -20.82
N THR A 107 -9.17 -7.66 -19.76
CA THR A 107 -9.40 -9.11 -19.64
C THR A 107 -10.68 -9.45 -18.90
N GLU A 108 -11.02 -8.73 -17.84
CA GLU A 108 -12.17 -9.00 -16.96
C GLU A 108 -13.37 -8.09 -17.22
N GLY A 109 -13.20 -6.99 -17.96
CA GLY A 109 -14.29 -6.09 -18.36
C GLY A 109 -14.72 -5.06 -17.31
N PHE A 110 -14.01 -4.94 -16.18
CA PHE A 110 -14.29 -3.95 -15.14
C PHE A 110 -13.13 -2.98 -14.96
N ILE A 111 -13.43 -1.68 -14.85
CA ILE A 111 -12.41 -0.64 -14.62
C ILE A 111 -12.16 -0.52 -13.10
N PRO A 112 -10.99 -0.91 -12.59
CA PRO A 112 -10.62 -0.75 -11.17
C PRO A 112 -10.34 0.70 -10.78
N ALA A 113 -10.51 1.02 -9.50
CA ALA A 113 -10.02 2.29 -8.96
C ALA A 113 -8.47 2.32 -8.99
N PRO A 114 -7.83 3.49 -9.14
CA PRO A 114 -6.37 3.61 -9.04
C PRO A 114 -5.78 3.03 -7.75
N GLU A 115 -6.49 3.10 -6.62
CA GLU A 115 -6.09 2.45 -5.38
C GLU A 115 -6.13 0.92 -5.50
N THR A 116 -7.16 0.37 -6.13
CA THR A 116 -7.31 -1.08 -6.36
C THR A 116 -6.22 -1.63 -7.26
N ASN A 117 -5.71 -0.82 -8.20
CA ASN A 117 -4.63 -1.20 -9.11
C ASN A 117 -3.35 -1.66 -8.38
N HIS A 118 -3.09 -1.18 -7.17
CA HIS A 118 -1.94 -1.63 -6.37
C HIS A 118 -2.06 -3.10 -5.99
N ALA A 119 -3.28 -3.55 -5.63
CA ALA A 119 -3.54 -4.95 -5.33
C ALA A 119 -3.48 -5.80 -6.60
N ILE A 120 -4.01 -5.29 -7.73
CA ILE A 120 -3.97 -5.98 -9.02
C ILE A 120 -2.52 -6.14 -9.50
N ALA A 121 -1.66 -5.14 -9.33
CA ALA A 121 -0.23 -5.26 -9.63
C ALA A 121 0.42 -6.41 -8.84
N ALA A 122 0.15 -6.50 -7.54
CA ALA A 122 0.64 -7.62 -6.73
C ALA A 122 0.08 -8.99 -7.17
N VAL A 123 -1.17 -9.04 -7.63
CA VAL A 123 -1.78 -10.27 -8.17
C VAL A 123 -1.10 -10.70 -9.47
N VAL A 124 -0.87 -9.76 -10.39
CA VAL A 124 -0.18 -10.01 -11.66
C VAL A 124 1.22 -10.54 -11.41
N ASP A 125 1.95 -9.96 -10.47
CA ASP A 125 3.30 -10.42 -10.10
C ASP A 125 3.30 -11.81 -9.48
N GLU A 126 2.37 -12.11 -8.56
CA GLU A 126 2.25 -13.46 -8.01
C GLU A 126 1.83 -14.50 -9.05
N ALA A 127 0.99 -14.11 -10.02
CA ALA A 127 0.60 -14.97 -11.14
C ALA A 127 1.79 -15.25 -12.08
N ARG A 128 2.62 -14.25 -12.37
CA ARG A 128 3.87 -14.41 -13.14
C ARG A 128 4.84 -15.35 -12.42
N ARG A 129 5.04 -15.15 -11.11
CA ARG A 129 5.86 -16.05 -10.27
C ARG A 129 5.34 -17.48 -10.24
N ALA A 130 4.02 -17.67 -10.14
CA ALA A 130 3.40 -18.99 -10.19
C ALA A 130 3.72 -19.72 -11.51
N LYS A 131 3.65 -18.99 -12.64
CA LYS A 131 4.01 -19.49 -13.96
C LYS A 131 5.50 -19.88 -14.05
N GLU A 132 6.39 -19.04 -13.56
CA GLU A 132 7.85 -19.29 -13.53
C GLU A 132 8.21 -20.51 -12.66
N GLU A 133 7.55 -20.63 -11.50
CA GLU A 133 7.72 -21.76 -10.59
C GLU A 133 7.05 -23.06 -11.11
N GLY A 134 6.21 -22.97 -12.14
CA GLY A 134 5.41 -24.09 -12.64
C GLY A 134 4.40 -24.62 -11.62
N LYS A 135 3.88 -23.76 -10.73
CA LYS A 135 2.99 -24.14 -9.63
C LYS A 135 1.65 -23.45 -9.75
N GLU A 136 0.58 -24.20 -9.55
CA GLU A 136 -0.75 -23.63 -9.36
C GLU A 136 -0.82 -22.89 -8.02
N LYS A 137 -1.30 -21.65 -8.04
CA LYS A 137 -1.53 -20.81 -6.85
C LYS A 137 -2.96 -20.27 -6.86
N ILE A 138 -3.60 -20.28 -5.71
CA ILE A 138 -4.88 -19.60 -5.49
C ILE A 138 -4.58 -18.22 -4.92
N ILE A 139 -4.99 -17.17 -5.63
CA ILE A 139 -4.77 -15.79 -5.23
C ILE A 139 -6.13 -15.16 -4.92
N LEU A 140 -6.34 -14.81 -3.65
CA LEU A 140 -7.45 -13.97 -3.22
C LEU A 140 -6.95 -12.53 -3.07
N PHE A 141 -7.63 -11.57 -3.70
CA PHE A 141 -7.37 -10.15 -3.52
C PHE A 141 -8.65 -9.37 -3.27
N ASN A 142 -8.51 -8.18 -2.69
CA ASN A 142 -9.63 -7.30 -2.39
C ASN A 142 -9.79 -6.25 -3.50
N TYR A 143 -10.83 -6.41 -4.33
CA TYR A 143 -11.24 -5.38 -5.29
C TYR A 143 -11.97 -4.26 -4.54
N SER A 144 -11.23 -3.21 -4.14
CA SER A 144 -11.76 -2.22 -3.19
C SER A 144 -12.72 -1.19 -3.80
N GLY A 145 -12.71 -1.01 -5.12
CA GLY A 145 -13.58 -0.05 -5.79
C GLY A 145 -13.42 -0.03 -7.30
N HIS A 146 -14.38 0.61 -7.99
CA HIS A 146 -14.34 0.84 -9.43
C HIS A 146 -13.75 2.21 -9.76
N GLY A 147 -13.16 2.36 -10.95
CA GLY A 147 -12.52 3.60 -11.41
C GLY A 147 -13.41 4.51 -12.26
N ILE A 148 -14.74 4.32 -12.27
CA ILE A 148 -15.67 5.09 -13.13
C ILE A 148 -15.57 6.60 -12.90
N ILE A 149 -15.26 7.04 -11.67
CA ILE A 149 -15.10 8.46 -11.34
C ILE A 149 -13.63 8.92 -11.34
N ASP A 150 -12.70 8.01 -11.65
CA ASP A 150 -11.25 8.24 -11.66
C ASP A 150 -10.68 8.20 -13.08
N LEU A 151 -11.53 8.34 -14.10
CA LEU A 151 -11.15 8.25 -15.51
C LEU A 151 -10.11 9.32 -15.92
N ALA A 152 -10.05 10.44 -15.21
CA ALA A 152 -9.01 11.45 -15.44
C ALA A 152 -7.60 10.92 -15.12
N SER A 153 -7.45 10.08 -14.09
CA SER A 153 -6.18 9.44 -13.76
C SER A 153 -5.78 8.41 -14.83
N TYR A 154 -6.76 7.68 -15.36
CA TYR A 154 -6.55 6.79 -16.51
C TYR A 154 -6.19 7.55 -17.79
N ASP A 155 -6.82 8.70 -18.06
CA ASP A 155 -6.46 9.56 -19.19
C ASP A 155 -5.00 10.03 -19.08
N ASN A 156 -4.57 10.46 -17.89
CA ASN A 156 -3.17 10.84 -17.65
C ASN A 156 -2.19 9.69 -17.94
N TYR A 157 -2.55 8.46 -17.57
CA TYR A 157 -1.75 7.28 -17.90
C TYR A 157 -1.72 7.01 -19.42
N LEU A 158 -2.89 6.95 -20.05
CA LEU A 158 -3.03 6.61 -21.48
C LEU A 158 -2.45 7.68 -22.41
N SER A 159 -2.43 8.94 -21.97
CA SER A 159 -1.79 10.06 -22.67
C SER A 159 -0.29 10.20 -22.37
N GLY A 160 0.30 9.31 -21.58
CA GLY A 160 1.73 9.30 -21.27
C GLY A 160 2.20 10.44 -20.36
N LYS A 161 1.30 11.04 -19.57
CA LYS A 161 1.61 12.14 -18.64
C LYS A 161 2.09 11.66 -17.28
N LEU A 162 1.92 10.37 -16.96
CA LEU A 162 2.40 9.80 -15.70
C LEU A 162 3.87 9.41 -15.80
N GLU A 163 4.60 9.68 -14.73
CA GLU A 163 6.02 9.31 -14.58
C GLU A 163 6.20 8.35 -13.39
N PRO A 164 7.20 7.45 -13.42
CA PRO A 164 7.51 6.65 -12.25
C PRO A 164 8.03 7.57 -11.14
N TYR A 165 7.40 7.52 -9.98
CA TYR A 165 7.83 8.30 -8.82
C TYR A 165 7.98 7.41 -7.60
N VAL A 166 9.14 7.53 -6.95
CA VAL A 166 9.47 6.87 -5.69
C VAL A 166 9.80 7.97 -4.69
N LEU A 167 9.20 7.92 -3.51
CA LEU A 167 9.44 8.92 -2.49
C LEU A 167 10.94 8.91 -2.09
N PRO A 168 11.66 10.04 -2.25
CA PRO A 168 13.07 10.12 -1.85
C PRO A 168 13.24 10.01 -0.34
N ASP A 169 14.27 9.30 0.11
CA ASP A 169 14.51 9.08 1.55
C ASP A 169 14.72 10.41 2.31
N LYS A 170 15.27 11.43 1.65
CA LYS A 170 15.42 12.78 2.23
C LYS A 170 14.07 13.40 2.65
N GLU A 171 13.00 13.14 1.91
CA GLU A 171 11.67 13.69 2.21
C GLU A 171 11.04 12.94 3.38
N ILE A 172 11.26 11.63 3.46
CA ILE A 172 10.88 10.81 4.61
C ILE A 172 11.59 11.35 5.86
N GLN A 173 12.92 11.52 5.82
CA GLN A 173 13.68 12.06 6.95
C GLN A 173 13.26 13.49 7.33
N ARG A 174 12.83 14.32 6.37
CA ARG A 174 12.28 15.65 6.65
C ARG A 174 11.00 15.56 7.47
N ALA A 175 10.03 14.78 7.01
CA ALA A 175 8.73 14.64 7.66
C ALA A 175 8.83 13.94 9.03
N LEU A 176 9.75 12.97 9.18
CA LEU A 176 9.98 12.32 10.47
C LEU A 176 10.46 13.26 11.58
N LYS A 177 11.00 14.45 11.26
CA LYS A 177 11.32 15.47 12.28
C LYS A 177 10.10 15.92 13.08
N ALA A 178 8.90 15.82 12.50
CA ALA A 178 7.66 16.17 13.19
C ALA A 178 7.33 15.24 14.35
N ILE A 179 7.92 14.04 14.38
CA ILE A 179 7.65 13.01 15.38
C ILE A 179 8.83 12.73 16.32
N ASP A 180 9.96 13.44 16.17
CA ASP A 180 11.18 13.25 16.98
C ASP A 180 10.95 13.37 18.50
N LYS A 181 9.97 14.20 18.89
CA LYS A 181 9.61 14.45 20.30
C LYS A 181 8.56 13.48 20.84
N HIS A 182 7.99 12.62 20.00
CA HIS A 182 6.98 11.66 20.43
C HIS A 182 7.62 10.54 21.28
N PRO A 183 6.83 9.86 22.12
CA PRO A 183 7.31 8.69 22.84
C PRO A 183 7.87 7.63 21.88
N LYS A 184 8.92 6.93 22.30
CA LYS A 184 9.44 5.79 21.55
C LYS A 184 8.51 4.59 21.74
N CYS A 185 8.26 3.84 20.68
CA CYS A 185 7.59 2.55 20.78
C CYS A 185 8.42 1.61 21.67
N ILE A 186 7.79 1.00 22.67
CA ILE A 186 8.43 0.03 23.55
C ILE A 186 8.13 -1.39 23.02
N GLY A 187 9.17 -2.09 22.55
CA GLY A 187 9.15 -3.52 22.20
C GLY A 187 9.32 -3.80 20.69
N ARG A 188 10.08 -4.80 20.24
CA ARG A 188 11.05 -5.73 20.87
C ARG A 188 12.45 -5.40 20.37
#